data_AF-A0A8I2ZCH1-F1
#
_entry.id   AF-A0A8I2ZCH1-F1
#
_cell.length_a   1.000
_cell.length_b   1.000
_cell.length_c   1.000
_cell.angle_alpha   90.00
_cell.angle_beta   90.00
_cell.angle_gamma   90.00
#
_symmetry.space_group_name_H-M   'P 1'
#
loop_
_entity.id
_entity.type
_entity.pdbx_description
1 polymer ?
#
loop_
_entity_poly.entity_id
_entity_poly.type
_entity_poly.pdbx_seq_one_letter_code
_entity_poly.pdbx_strand_id
1 'polypeptide(L)' 'MFAVSEDDILQATKLVFERFKLVIEPSAAVPLATALYNEDFRAMVEREAGEAGWDLGLVFSGGNIAMDGLVKLFAAKQQS' A
#
# COMPACT_ATOMS: atom_id res chain seq x y z
N MET A 1 -9.81 8.72 10.90
CA MET A 1 -8.90 7.57 11.07
C MET A 1 -9.28 6.55 10.02
N PHE A 2 -8.33 6.02 9.27
CA PHE A 2 -8.57 5.07 8.18
C PHE A 2 -7.95 3.72 8.52
N ALA A 3 -8.53 2.66 7.96
CA ALA A 3 -8.07 1.29 8.14
C ALA A 3 -8.09 0.55 6.80
N VAL A 4 -7.21 -0.43 6.66
CA VAL A 4 -7.07 -1.29 5.48
C VAL A 4 -6.83 -2.72 5.94
N SER A 5 -7.22 -3.68 5.12
CA SER A 5 -7.02 -5.10 5.43
C SER A 5 -5.56 -5.52 5.23
N GLU A 6 -5.17 -6.66 5.80
CA GLU A 6 -3.87 -7.26 5.49
C GLU A 6 -3.72 -7.55 3.99
N ASP A 7 -4.81 -7.93 3.32
CA ASP A 7 -4.79 -8.22 1.88
C ASP A 7 -4.41 -6.98 1.06
N ASP A 8 -5.03 -5.85 1.38
CA ASP A 8 -4.77 -4.55 0.77
C ASP A 8 -3.32 -4.13 0.96
N ILE A 9 -2.79 -4.32 2.18
CA ILE A 9 -1.40 -4.02 2.51
C ILE A 9 -0.45 -4.89 1.67
N LEU A 10 -0.73 -6.18 1.53
CA LEU A 10 0.09 -7.10 0.72
C LEU A 10 0.02 -6.75 -0.77
N GLN A 11 -1.15 -6.38 -1.30
CA GLN A 11 -1.28 -5.92 -2.68
C GLN A 11 -0.53 -4.60 -2.92
N ALA A 12 -0.63 -3.64 -2.00
CA ALA A 12 0.11 -2.39 -2.09
C ALA A 12 1.62 -2.62 -2.03
N THR A 13 2.09 -3.51 -1.14
CA THR A 13 3.51 -3.89 -1.04
C THR A 13 4.01 -4.51 -2.34
N LYS A 14 3.22 -5.40 -2.94
CA LYS A 14 3.51 -5.98 -4.25
C LYS A 14 3.62 -4.92 -5.33
N LEU A 15 2.68 -3.98 -5.36
CA LEU A 15 2.67 -2.89 -6.33
C LEU A 15 3.91 -2.00 -6.19
N VAL A 16 4.33 -1.69 -4.96
CA VAL A 16 5.57 -0.96 -4.67
C VAL A 16 6.77 -1.69 -5.27
N PHE A 17 6.91 -2.97 -5.01
CA PHE A 17 8.00 -3.77 -5.57
C PHE A 17 7.95 -3.83 -7.11
N GLU A 18 6.78 -4.09 -7.69
CA GLU A 18 6.63 -4.27 -9.13
C GLU A 18 6.77 -2.98 -9.94
N ARG A 19 6.29 -1.85 -9.41
CA ARG A 19 6.21 -0.58 -10.15
C ARG A 19 7.26 0.44 -9.73
N PHE A 20 7.58 0.51 -8.44
CA PHE A 20 8.54 1.48 -7.89
C PHE A 20 9.94 0.87 -7.73
N LYS A 21 10.04 -0.48 -7.76
CA LYS A 21 11.29 -1.24 -7.59
C LYS A 21 11.94 -1.03 -6.22
N LEU A 22 11.12 -0.69 -5.22
CA LEU A 22 11.54 -0.54 -3.83
C LEU A 22 11.20 -1.81 -3.04
N VAL A 23 12.15 -2.24 -2.20
CA VAL A 23 11.90 -3.31 -1.22
C VAL A 23 11.49 -2.63 0.07
N ILE A 24 10.24 -2.84 0.48
CA ILE A 24 9.68 -2.31 1.72
C ILE A 24 9.05 -3.46 2.51
N GLU A 25 8.93 -3.28 3.82
CA GLU A 25 8.10 -4.16 4.64
C GLU A 25 6.60 -3.82 4.49
N PRO A 26 5.68 -4.78 4.72
CA PRO A 26 4.25 -4.54 4.52
C PRO A 26 3.68 -3.35 5.30
N SER A 27 4.09 -3.16 6.56
CA SER A 27 3.69 -2.02 7.40
C SER A 27 3.95 -0.67 6.74
N ALA A 28 5.02 -0.54 5.96
CA ALA A 28 5.36 0.71 5.27
C ALA A 28 4.40 1.01 4.10
N ALA A 29 3.68 0.01 3.56
CA ALA A 29 2.75 0.18 2.45
C ALA A 29 1.35 0.65 2.87
N VAL A 30 1.04 0.69 4.17
CA VAL A 30 -0.27 1.14 4.72
C VAL A 30 -0.78 2.46 4.12
N PRO A 31 0.02 3.54 4.00
CA PRO A 31 -0.47 4.78 3.41
C PRO A 31 -0.85 4.63 1.92
N LEU A 32 -0.10 3.82 1.15
CA LEU A 32 -0.48 3.52 -0.24
C LEU A 32 -1.73 2.65 -0.30
N ALA A 33 -1.84 1.63 0.55
CA ALA A 33 -3.03 0.79 0.65
C ALA A 33 -4.27 1.63 1.00
N THR A 34 -4.12 2.63 1.88
CA THR A 34 -5.21 3.54 2.24
C THR A 34 -5.65 4.38 1.05
N ALA A 35 -4.70 4.95 0.29
CA ALA A 35 -5.01 5.73 -0.90
C ALA A 35 -5.72 4.91 -2.00
N LEU A 36 -5.39 3.61 -2.13
CA LEU A 36 -5.92 2.74 -3.17
C LEU A 36 -7.25 2.05 -2.81
N TYR A 37 -7.40 1.61 -1.55
CA TYR A 37 -8.44 0.64 -1.16
C TYR A 37 -9.39 1.15 -0.07
N ASN A 38 -9.08 2.25 0.62
CA ASN A 38 -9.99 2.79 1.64
C ASN A 38 -11.00 3.74 0.98
N GLU A 39 -12.26 3.29 0.90
CA GLU A 39 -13.34 4.05 0.25
C GLU A 39 -13.68 5.36 0.99
N ASP A 40 -13.57 5.40 2.32
CA ASP A 40 -13.82 6.64 3.09
C ASP A 40 -12.77 7.72 2.78
N PHE A 41 -11.50 7.30 2.61
CA PHE A 41 -10.42 8.20 2.21
C PHE A 41 -10.67 8.73 0.81
N ARG A 42 -11.05 7.87 -0.14
CA ARG A 42 -11.32 8.26 -1.53
C ARG A 42 -12.52 9.21 -1.63
N ALA A 43 -13.61 8.91 -0.94
CA ALA A 43 -14.79 9.78 -0.88
C ALA A 43 -14.48 11.14 -0.22
N MET A 44 -13.56 11.16 0.75
CA MET A 44 -13.07 12.41 1.34
C MET A 44 -12.26 13.22 0.33
N VAL A 45 -11.34 12.60 -0.40
CA VAL A 45 -10.56 13.27 -1.46
C VAL A 45 -11.49 13.83 -2.55
N GLU A 46 -12.47 13.06 -3.04
CA GLU A 46 -13.40 13.53 -4.08
C GLU A 46 -14.20 14.76 -3.64
N ARG A 47 -14.63 14.80 -2.37
CA ARG A 47 -15.38 15.93 -1.82
C ARG A 47 -14.52 17.18 -1.62
N GLU A 48 -13.25 17.01 -1.25
CA GLU A 48 -12.40 18.10 -0.75
C GLU A 48 -11.36 18.58 -1.77
N ALA A 49 -10.98 17.75 -2.73
CA ALA A 49 -9.93 18.05 -3.71
C ALA A 49 -10.43 18.74 -5.00
N GLY A 50 -11.75 18.79 -5.20
CA GLY A 50 -12.33 19.30 -6.46
C GLY A 50 -12.03 18.38 -7.65
N GLU A 51 -12.28 18.87 -8.86
CA GLU A 51 -12.19 18.05 -10.09
C GLU A 51 -10.77 17.57 -10.43
N ALA A 52 -9.74 18.30 -10.01
CA ALA A 52 -8.34 17.97 -10.33
C ALA A 52 -7.73 16.91 -9.39
N GLY A 53 -8.34 16.66 -8.23
CA GLY A 53 -7.75 15.80 -7.20
C GLY A 53 -6.60 16.48 -6.44
N TRP A 54 -5.97 15.71 -5.54
CA TRP A 54 -4.81 16.15 -4.76
C TRP A 54 -3.51 15.59 -5.32
N ASP A 55 -2.45 16.40 -5.28
CA ASP A 55 -1.07 15.93 -5.40
C ASP A 55 -0.64 15.24 -4.09
N LEU A 56 -0.84 13.92 -4.03
CA LEU A 56 -0.62 13.14 -2.82
C LEU A 56 0.84 12.69 -2.68
N GLY A 57 1.52 13.20 -1.65
CA GLY A 57 2.82 12.70 -1.20
C GLY A 57 2.66 11.52 -0.24
N LEU A 58 3.29 10.38 -0.56
CA LEU A 58 3.32 9.20 0.30
C LEU A 58 4.74 8.96 0.83
N VAL A 59 4.86 8.65 2.12
CA VAL A 59 6.14 8.34 2.77
C VAL A 59 6.16 6.89 3.20
N PHE A 60 7.10 6.13 2.66
CA PHE A 60 7.39 4.76 3.10
C PHE A 60 8.46 4.82 4.20
N SER A 61 8.05 4.58 5.45
CA SER A 61 8.88 4.83 6.63
C SER A 61 9.83 3.69 7.01
N GLY A 62 9.67 2.49 6.43
CA GLY A 62 10.45 1.29 6.79
C GLY A 62 10.83 0.44 5.57
N GLY A 63 11.91 -0.34 5.68
CA GLY A 63 12.46 -1.05 4.53
C GLY A 63 13.62 -2.02 4.78
N ASN A 64 13.58 -2.78 5.88
CA ASN A 64 14.64 -3.76 6.15
C ASN A 64 14.15 -5.20 6.18
N ILE A 65 13.34 -5.57 5.18
CA ILE A 65 12.97 -6.97 4.94
C ILE A 65 14.00 -7.61 4.01
N ALA A 66 14.56 -8.75 4.42
CA ALA A 66 15.41 -9.56 3.55
C ALA A 66 14.56 -10.14 2.40
N MET A 67 15.19 -10.36 1.24
CA MET A 67 14.52 -10.95 0.07
C MET A 67 13.81 -12.28 0.40
N ASP A 68 14.37 -13.08 1.30
CA ASP A 68 13.77 -14.33 1.77
C ASP A 68 12.43 -14.12 2.49
N GLY A 69 12.29 -13.00 3.22
CA GLY A 69 11.03 -12.60 3.86
C GLY A 69 9.98 -12.21 2.83
N LEU A 70 10.39 -11.48 1.79
CA LEU A 70 9.51 -11.07 0.69
C LEU A 70 8.99 -12.27 -0.10
N VAL A 71 9.85 -13.25 -0.41
CA VAL A 71 9.47 -14.47 -1.14
C VAL A 71 8.46 -15.29 -0.34
N LYS A 72 8.65 -15.45 0.97
CA LYS A 72 7.70 -16.17 1.84
C LYS A 72 6.33 -15.50 1.88
N LEU A 73 6.30 -14.17 1.96
CA LEU A 73 5.07 -13.36 1.95
C LEU A 73 4.23 -13.61 0.70
N PHE A 74 4.85 -13.68 -0.48
CA PHE A 74 4.14 -13.92 -1.73
C PHE A 74 3.88 -15.40 -2.04
N ALA A 75 4.67 -16.32 -1.48
CA ALA A 75 4.45 -17.75 -1.63
C ALA A 75 3.24 -18.24 -0.82
N ALA A 76 3.02 -17.70 0.39
CA ALA A 76 1.91 -18.09 1.27
C ALA A 76 0.52 -17.79 0.67
N LYS A 77 0.40 -16.77 -0.18
CA LYS A 77 -0.87 -16.35 -0.78
C LYS A 77 -1.31 -17.18 -2.00
N GLN A 78 -0.44 -18.04 -2.55
CA GLN A 78 -0.77 -18.90 -3.71
C GLN A 78 -1.39 -20.26 -3.33
N GLN A 79 -1.61 -20.50 -2.03
CA GLN A 79 -2.14 -21.78 -1.51
C GLN A 79 -3.55 -21.65 -0.89
N SER A 80 -4.24 -20.53 -1.10
CA SER A 80 -5.58 -20.25 -0.54
C SER A 80 -6.60 -19.99 -1.64
#